data_AF-A0A9E1ZQA5-F1
#
_entry.id   AF-A0A9E1ZQA5-F1
#
_cell.length_a   1.000
_cell.length_b   1.000
_cell.length_c   1.000
_cell.angle_alpha   90.00
_cell.angle_beta   90.00
_cell.angle_gamma   90.00
#
_symmetry.space_group_name_H-M   'P 1'
#
loop_
_entity.id
_entity.type
_entity.pdbx_description
1 polymer ?
#
loop_
_entity_poly.entity_id
_entity_poly.type
_entity_poly.pdbx_seq_one_letter_code
_entity_poly.pdbx_strand_id
1 'polypeptide(L)'
;MDLLSKRIQKAAESVLENEGLVSGLDESTAALLQDWGIKNVKRIAEETGDLSDEHAEEAMYPKMKASRRLMRAIRVWVQREKESSQEEKDQLWLKLEKMAQALYGEALSLPSSTKFTGKTSVEFIRNLLDWLENNSLEKKGAGEKKTSLRSLFNR
;
A
#
# COMPACT_ATOMS: atom_id res chain seq x y z
N MET A 1 -24.66 -12.24 2.24
CA MET A 1 -23.27 -11.81 2.01
C MET A 1 -22.45 -13.04 1.68
N ASP A 2 -21.83 -13.08 0.50
CA ASP A 2 -20.94 -14.18 0.09
C ASP A 2 -19.63 -14.19 0.88
N LEU A 3 -18.82 -15.25 0.71
CA LEU A 3 -17.56 -15.44 1.44
C LEU A 3 -16.55 -14.32 1.15
N LEU A 4 -16.41 -13.91 -0.11
CA LEU A 4 -15.49 -12.85 -0.50
C LEU A 4 -15.88 -11.52 0.14
N SER A 5 -17.17 -11.16 0.08
CA SER A 5 -17.72 -9.96 0.73
C SER A 5 -17.44 -9.95 2.24
N LYS A 6 -17.55 -11.10 2.93
CA LYS A 6 -17.18 -11.21 4.36
C LYS A 6 -15.68 -10.98 4.58
N ARG A 7 -14.81 -11.50 3.71
CA ARG A 7 -13.35 -11.29 3.81
C ARG A 7 -12.98 -9.82 3.59
N ILE A 8 -13.57 -9.19 2.57
CA ILE A 8 -13.42 -7.76 2.29
C ILE A 8 -13.83 -6.92 3.50
N GLN A 9 -14.98 -7.24 4.12
CA GLN A 9 -15.47 -6.56 5.32
C GLN A 9 -14.48 -6.71 6.49
N LYS A 10 -14.12 -7.95 6.86
CA LYS A 10 -13.18 -8.22 7.96
C LYS A 10 -11.82 -7.53 7.74
N ALA A 11 -11.33 -7.52 6.50
CA ALA A 11 -10.08 -6.88 6.15
C ALA A 11 -10.16 -5.37 6.38
N ALA A 12 -11.23 -4.71 5.94
CA ALA A 12 -11.46 -3.29 6.15
C ALA A 12 -11.64 -2.94 7.64
N GLU A 13 -12.43 -3.73 8.39
CA GLU A 13 -12.62 -3.57 9.84
C GLU A 13 -11.28 -3.63 10.58
N SER A 14 -10.39 -4.55 10.20
CA SER A 14 -9.06 -4.67 10.83
C SER A 14 -8.16 -3.43 10.68
N VAL A 15 -8.45 -2.56 9.70
CA VAL A 15 -7.79 -1.26 9.51
C VAL A 15 -8.49 -0.18 10.34
N LEU A 16 -9.83 -0.18 10.34
CA LEU A 16 -10.64 0.78 11.10
C LEU A 16 -10.43 0.65 12.61
N GLU A 17 -10.39 -0.58 13.12
CA GLU A 17 -10.23 -0.88 14.56
C GLU A 17 -8.79 -0.64 15.06
N ASN A 18 -7.84 -0.33 14.16
CA ASN A 18 -6.45 -0.11 14.52
C ASN A 18 -6.12 1.38 14.51
N GLU A 19 -6.58 2.10 15.54
CA GLU A 19 -6.32 3.53 15.73
C GLU A 19 -4.82 3.88 15.67
N GLY A 20 -3.97 2.95 16.12
CA GLY A 20 -2.52 3.04 16.05
C GLY A 20 -1.94 3.09 14.63
N LEU A 21 -2.75 3.02 13.57
CA LEU A 21 -2.31 3.24 12.19
C LEU A 21 -2.29 4.72 11.80
N VAL A 22 -3.15 5.54 12.41
CA VAL A 22 -3.34 6.95 12.04
C VAL A 22 -3.25 7.92 13.23
N SER A 23 -3.06 7.41 14.44
CA SER A 23 -3.00 8.22 15.67
C SER A 23 -1.97 9.36 15.61
N GLY A 24 -2.41 10.56 15.99
CA GLY A 24 -1.58 11.77 16.02
C GLY A 24 -1.31 12.39 14.64
N LEU A 25 -2.07 12.02 13.62
CA LEU A 25 -2.24 12.80 12.39
C LEU A 25 -3.44 13.74 12.54
N ASP A 26 -3.48 14.84 11.78
CA ASP A 26 -4.71 15.63 11.65
C ASP A 26 -5.80 14.82 10.94
N GLU A 27 -7.06 15.21 11.14
CA GLU A 27 -8.23 14.48 10.64
C GLU A 27 -8.16 14.19 9.14
N SER A 28 -7.79 15.20 8.33
CA SER A 28 -7.70 15.04 6.88
C SER A 28 -6.58 14.10 6.44
N THR A 29 -5.43 14.14 7.12
CA THR A 29 -4.29 13.25 6.85
C THR A 29 -4.60 11.82 7.31
N ALA A 30 -5.24 11.67 8.47
CA ALA A 30 -5.67 10.38 9.02
C ALA A 30 -6.68 9.70 8.10
N ALA A 31 -7.73 10.41 7.67
CA ALA A 31 -8.76 9.90 6.78
C ALA A 31 -8.15 9.43 5.45
N LEU A 32 -7.31 10.25 4.82
CA LEU A 32 -6.65 9.90 3.56
C LEU A 32 -5.82 8.61 3.67
N LEU A 33 -5.01 8.49 4.73
CA LEU A 33 -4.19 7.30 4.95
C LEU A 33 -5.04 6.06 5.26
N GLN A 34 -6.11 6.23 6.05
CA GLN A 34 -7.03 5.15 6.40
C GLN A 34 -7.79 4.64 5.17
N ASP A 35 -8.31 5.54 4.33
CA ASP A 35 -9.00 5.21 3.08
C ASP A 35 -8.10 4.42 2.13
N TRP A 36 -6.84 4.85 2.00
CA TRP A 36 -5.85 4.08 1.24
C TRP A 36 -5.60 2.69 1.84
N GLY A 37 -5.47 2.60 3.17
CA GLY A 37 -5.31 1.34 3.88
C GLY A 37 -6.46 0.38 3.60
N ILE A 38 -7.70 0.87 3.71
CA ILE A 38 -8.94 0.13 3.42
C ILE A 38 -8.96 -0.31 1.96
N LYS A 39 -8.72 0.59 1.00
CA LYS A 39 -8.67 0.26 -0.43
C LYS A 39 -7.68 -0.86 -0.71
N ASN A 40 -6.50 -0.81 -0.08
CA ASN A 40 -5.45 -1.79 -0.30
C ASN A 40 -5.81 -3.17 0.29
N VAL A 41 -6.33 -3.24 1.52
CA VAL A 41 -6.73 -4.52 2.12
C VAL A 41 -7.96 -5.14 1.44
N LYS A 42 -8.87 -4.32 0.90
CA LYS A 42 -9.98 -4.80 0.05
C LYS A 42 -9.45 -5.47 -1.22
N ARG A 43 -8.53 -4.82 -1.94
CA ARG A 43 -7.87 -5.40 -3.12
C ARG A 43 -7.14 -6.71 -2.79
N ILE A 44 -6.47 -6.78 -1.63
CA ILE A 44 -5.80 -8.01 -1.17
C ILE A 44 -6.83 -9.15 -0.97
N ALA A 45 -8.00 -8.86 -0.39
CA ALA A 45 -9.07 -9.84 -0.22
C ALA A 45 -9.68 -10.26 -1.57
N GLU A 46 -9.92 -9.32 -2.49
CA GLU A 46 -10.40 -9.58 -3.86
C GLU A 46 -9.49 -10.52 -4.65
N GLU A 47 -8.17 -10.40 -4.49
CA GLU A 47 -7.18 -11.31 -5.10
C GLU A 47 -7.29 -12.77 -4.60
N THR A 48 -8.16 -13.08 -3.64
CA THR A 48 -8.37 -14.43 -3.08
C THR A 48 -9.76 -15.03 -3.35
N GLY A 49 -10.53 -14.45 -4.27
CA GLY A 49 -11.91 -14.86 -4.56
C GLY A 49 -12.10 -16.36 -4.85
N ASP A 50 -11.12 -16.99 -5.50
CA ASP A 50 -11.18 -18.41 -5.88
C ASP A 50 -10.59 -19.36 -4.83
N LEU A 51 -10.10 -18.85 -3.70
CA LEU A 51 -9.49 -19.64 -2.64
C LEU A 51 -10.52 -20.03 -1.57
N SER A 52 -10.34 -21.21 -0.97
CA SER A 52 -11.00 -21.59 0.28
C SER A 52 -10.63 -20.60 1.40
N ASP A 53 -11.43 -20.53 2.47
CA ASP A 53 -11.16 -19.61 3.58
C ASP A 53 -9.75 -19.75 4.19
N GLU A 54 -9.28 -20.98 4.44
CA GLU A 54 -7.95 -21.26 4.99
C GLU A 54 -6.83 -20.71 4.09
N HIS A 55 -6.78 -21.15 2.83
CA HIS A 55 -5.81 -20.68 1.84
C HIS A 55 -5.90 -19.16 1.59
N ALA A 56 -7.10 -18.58 1.66
CA ALA A 56 -7.28 -17.14 1.52
C ALA A 56 -6.64 -16.38 2.69
N GLU A 57 -6.85 -16.82 3.93
CA GLU A 57 -6.24 -16.21 5.10
C GLU A 57 -4.70 -16.30 5.05
N GLU A 58 -4.16 -17.45 4.69
CA GLU A 58 -2.71 -17.64 4.50
C GLU A 58 -2.13 -16.72 3.43
N ALA A 59 -2.82 -16.55 2.30
CA ALA A 59 -2.39 -15.67 1.21
C ALA A 59 -2.53 -14.18 1.56
N MET A 60 -3.58 -13.80 2.29
CA MET A 60 -3.87 -12.42 2.66
C MET A 60 -2.93 -11.91 3.77
N TYR A 61 -2.63 -12.74 4.76
CA TYR A 61 -1.97 -12.31 6.00
C TYR A 61 -0.63 -11.58 5.77
N PRO A 62 0.31 -12.08 4.95
CA PRO A 62 1.57 -11.38 4.69
C PRO A 62 1.36 -9.99 4.06
N LYS A 63 0.44 -9.88 3.08
CA LYS A 63 0.14 -8.63 2.38
C LYS A 63 -0.56 -7.63 3.29
N MET A 64 -1.53 -8.07 4.10
CA MET A 64 -2.19 -7.20 5.10
C MET A 64 -1.21 -6.71 6.16
N LYS A 65 -0.28 -7.56 6.60
CA LYS A 65 0.80 -7.19 7.53
C LYS A 65 1.74 -6.15 6.91
N ALA A 66 2.14 -6.33 5.65
CA ALA A 66 2.96 -5.35 4.93
C ALA A 66 2.24 -4.01 4.76
N SER A 67 0.95 -4.02 4.38
CA SER A 67 0.12 -2.82 4.26
C SER A 67 0.06 -2.03 5.57
N ARG A 68 -0.28 -2.67 6.69
CA ARG A 68 -0.29 -2.02 8.03
C ARG A 68 1.07 -1.46 8.44
N ARG A 69 2.15 -2.17 8.12
CA ARG A 69 3.51 -1.70 8.39
C ARG A 69 3.86 -0.45 7.57
N LEU A 70 3.44 -0.40 6.31
CA LEU A 70 3.63 0.77 5.46
C LEU A 70 2.83 1.98 5.99
N MET A 71 1.57 1.79 6.39
CA MET A 71 0.78 2.86 7.02
C MET A 71 1.49 3.46 8.23
N ARG A 72 2.01 2.60 9.13
CA ARG A 72 2.76 3.05 10.30
C ARG A 72 4.03 3.80 9.93
N ALA A 73 4.76 3.34 8.91
CA ALA A 73 5.96 4.02 8.44
C ALA A 73 5.64 5.41 7.87
N ILE A 74 4.58 5.53 7.07
CA ILE A 74 4.10 6.82 6.54
C ILE A 74 3.68 7.75 7.69
N ARG A 75 2.90 7.24 8.66
CA ARG A 75 2.49 8.03 9.83
C ARG A 75 3.71 8.55 10.61
N VAL A 76 4.65 7.67 10.94
CA VAL A 76 5.86 8.04 11.70
C VAL A 76 6.72 9.04 10.92
N TRP A 77 6.80 8.90 9.59
CA TRP A 77 7.44 9.88 8.73
C TRP A 77 6.84 11.27 8.93
N VAL A 78 5.53 11.39 8.69
CA VAL A 78 4.80 12.66 8.75
C VAL A 78 4.89 13.31 10.13
N GLN A 79 4.83 12.53 11.21
CA GLN A 79 4.92 13.06 12.57
C GLN A 79 6.29 13.62 12.91
N ARG A 80 7.36 13.06 12.33
CA ARG A 80 8.74 13.45 12.66
C ARG A 80 9.35 14.40 11.65
N GLU A 81 8.72 14.61 10.51
CA GLU A 81 9.27 15.36 9.37
C GLU A 81 9.70 16.79 9.73
N LYS A 82 9.01 17.47 10.66
CA LYS A 82 9.38 18.85 11.06
C LYS A 82 10.49 18.93 12.12
N GLU A 83 10.61 17.89 12.95
CA GLU A 83 11.45 17.91 14.16
C GLU A 83 12.75 17.11 13.99
N SER A 84 12.78 16.19 13.04
CA SER A 84 13.94 15.33 12.80
C SER A 84 15.08 16.00 12.05
N SER A 85 16.31 15.57 12.34
CA SER A 85 17.48 15.92 11.53
C SER A 85 17.39 15.33 10.12
N GLN A 86 18.24 15.78 9.20
CA GLN A 86 18.26 15.21 7.85
C GLN A 86 18.63 13.72 7.87
N GLU A 87 19.57 13.31 8.74
CA GLU A 87 19.96 11.91 8.89
C GLU A 87 18.79 11.05 9.41
N GLU A 88 18.04 11.55 10.38
CA GLU A 88 16.86 10.86 10.91
C GLU A 88 15.77 10.72 9.85
N LYS A 89 15.56 11.77 9.05
CA LYS A 89 14.71 11.72 7.86
C LYS A 89 15.24 10.65 6.91
N ASP A 90 16.50 10.62 6.53
CA ASP A 90 16.97 9.59 5.59
C ASP A 90 16.74 8.16 6.14
N GLN A 91 16.91 7.94 7.44
CA GLN A 91 16.62 6.65 8.08
C GLN A 91 15.14 6.27 8.09
N LEU A 92 14.24 7.22 8.38
CA LEU A 92 12.80 6.96 8.31
C LEU A 92 12.35 6.69 6.87
N TRP A 93 13.05 7.24 5.87
CA TRP A 93 12.70 7.15 4.46
C TRP A 93 13.05 5.76 3.94
N LEU A 94 14.25 5.30 4.27
CA LEU A 94 14.70 3.94 4.01
C LEU A 94 13.78 2.89 4.66
N LYS A 95 13.26 3.17 5.86
CA LYS A 95 12.25 2.30 6.50
C LYS A 95 10.95 2.28 5.71
N LEU A 96 10.47 3.44 5.24
CA LEU A 96 9.28 3.55 4.41
C LEU A 96 9.45 2.76 3.10
N GLU A 97 10.58 2.93 2.42
CA GLU A 97 10.95 2.19 1.20
C GLU A 97 10.91 0.68 1.45
N LYS A 98 11.55 0.20 2.51
CA LYS A 98 11.55 -1.23 2.86
C LYS A 98 10.15 -1.78 3.13
N MET A 99 9.27 -1.00 3.77
CA MET A 99 7.88 -1.42 3.98
C MET A 99 7.08 -1.41 2.68
N ALA A 100 7.35 -0.46 1.79
CA ALA A 100 6.73 -0.40 0.47
C ALA A 100 7.19 -1.56 -0.42
N GLN A 101 8.47 -1.91 -0.42
CA GLN A 101 9.02 -3.08 -1.10
C GLN A 101 8.38 -4.39 -0.62
N ALA A 102 8.11 -4.53 0.68
CA ALA A 102 7.43 -5.71 1.21
C ALA A 102 5.99 -5.87 0.69
N LEU A 103 5.36 -4.78 0.22
CA LEU A 103 3.99 -4.77 -0.29
C LEU A 103 3.93 -4.80 -1.83
N TYR A 104 4.84 -4.08 -2.49
CA TYR A 104 4.84 -3.84 -3.94
C TYR A 104 5.98 -4.53 -4.70
N GLY A 105 6.88 -5.22 -3.98
CA GLY A 105 8.02 -5.96 -4.52
C GLY A 105 9.36 -5.25 -4.31
N GLU A 106 10.43 -6.04 -4.16
CA GLU A 106 11.78 -5.58 -3.82
C GLU A 106 12.40 -4.64 -4.85
N ALA A 107 11.99 -4.73 -6.11
CA ALA A 107 12.46 -3.83 -7.17
C ALA A 107 11.87 -2.41 -7.08
N LEU A 108 10.98 -2.13 -6.12
CA LEU A 108 10.47 -0.77 -5.89
C LEU A 108 11.59 0.04 -5.24
N SER A 109 11.91 1.20 -5.80
CA SER A 109 12.82 2.15 -5.15
C SER A 109 12.19 3.53 -5.09
N LEU A 110 12.15 4.09 -3.89
CA LEU A 110 11.54 5.40 -3.69
C LEU A 110 12.50 6.50 -4.19
N PRO A 111 12.00 7.53 -4.88
CA PRO A 111 12.77 8.74 -5.06
C PRO A 111 13.11 9.36 -3.71
N SER A 112 14.10 10.27 -3.68
CA SER A 112 14.40 11.05 -2.49
C SER A 112 13.14 11.69 -1.92
N SER A 113 13.02 11.72 -0.60
CA SER A 113 11.91 12.35 0.13
C SER A 113 11.66 13.79 -0.32
N THR A 114 12.70 14.51 -0.73
CA THR A 114 12.63 15.88 -1.27
C THR A 114 11.84 16.02 -2.58
N LYS A 115 11.67 14.92 -3.34
CA LYS A 115 10.85 14.93 -4.56
C LYS A 115 9.35 14.85 -4.28
N PHE A 116 8.97 14.40 -3.07
CA PHE A 116 7.59 14.38 -2.62
C PHE A 116 7.27 15.75 -2.06
N THR A 117 6.82 16.64 -2.93
CA THR A 117 6.42 18.00 -2.54
C THR A 117 5.05 18.00 -1.87
N GLY A 118 4.82 18.90 -0.93
CA GLY A 118 3.54 19.12 -0.28
C GLY A 118 3.66 20.24 0.74
N LYS A 119 2.77 21.23 0.70
CA LYS A 119 2.72 22.31 1.70
C LYS A 119 2.09 21.82 3.01
N THR A 120 1.37 20.71 2.94
CA THR A 120 0.67 20.06 4.05
C THR A 120 0.95 18.57 4.09
N SER A 121 0.78 17.95 5.27
CA SER A 121 0.88 16.51 5.47
C SER A 121 -0.04 15.72 4.53
N VAL A 122 -1.26 16.23 4.29
CA VAL A 122 -2.24 15.63 3.39
C VAL A 122 -1.73 15.59 1.95
N GLU A 123 -1.17 16.70 1.45
CA GLU A 123 -0.61 16.77 0.09
C GLU A 123 0.58 15.84 -0.06
N PHE A 124 1.47 15.80 0.94
CA PHE A 124 2.59 14.88 0.96
C PHE A 124 2.13 13.42 0.89
N ILE A 125 1.19 13.01 1.76
CA ILE A 125 0.65 11.64 1.76
C ILE A 125 0.02 11.34 0.40
N ARG A 126 -0.82 12.24 -0.13
CA ARG A 126 -1.46 12.04 -1.44
C ARG A 126 -0.43 11.77 -2.54
N ASN A 127 0.58 12.63 -2.64
CA ASN A 127 1.61 12.50 -3.68
C ASN A 127 2.43 11.20 -3.52
N LEU A 128 2.72 10.80 -2.29
CA LEU A 128 3.38 9.53 -2.00
C LEU A 128 2.52 8.32 -2.39
N LEU A 129 1.25 8.32 -1.99
CA LEU A 129 0.33 7.23 -2.26
C LEU A 129 0.04 7.10 -3.76
N ASP A 130 -0.19 8.22 -4.45
CA ASP A 130 -0.39 8.24 -5.91
C ASP A 130 0.85 7.69 -6.63
N TRP A 131 2.06 8.06 -6.19
CA TRP A 131 3.29 7.52 -6.75
C TRP A 131 3.40 6.01 -6.52
N LEU A 132 3.12 5.53 -5.31
CA LEU A 132 3.16 4.11 -4.96
C LEU A 132 2.17 3.31 -5.82
N GLU A 133 0.95 3.80 -5.99
CA GLU A 133 -0.07 3.14 -6.79
C GLU A 133 0.35 3.08 -8.27
N ASN A 134 0.79 4.19 -8.85
CA ASN A 134 1.18 4.24 -10.27
C ASN A 134 2.40 3.36 -10.59
N ASN A 135 3.41 3.36 -9.71
CA ASN A 135 4.63 2.55 -9.92
C ASN A 135 4.43 1.07 -9.56
N SER A 136 3.36 0.73 -8.84
CA SER A 136 2.99 -0.68 -8.60
C SER A 136 2.27 -1.32 -9.79
N LEU A 137 1.50 -0.53 -10.56
CA LEU A 137 0.69 -1.01 -11.68
C LEU A 137 1.53 -1.28 -12.94
N GLU A 138 2.58 -0.50 -13.19
CA GLU A 138 3.48 -0.73 -14.33
C GLU A 138 4.19 -2.09 -14.27
N LYS A 139 4.38 -2.67 -13.08
CA LYS A 139 4.98 -4.00 -12.92
C LYS A 139 4.01 -5.15 -13.18
N LYS A 140 2.69 -4.94 -13.06
CA LYS A 140 1.69 -5.97 -13.45
C LYS A 140 1.53 -6.07 -14.98
N GLY A 141 1.92 -5.05 -15.74
CA GLY A 141 1.88 -5.06 -17.22
C GLY A 141 3.10 -5.68 -17.92
N ALA A 142 4.23 -5.87 -17.21
CA ALA A 142 5.46 -6.42 -17.79
C ALA A 142 5.53 -7.97 -17.73
N GLY A 143 4.54 -8.63 -17.12
CA GLY A 143 4.42 -10.08 -17.01
C GLY A 143 3.65 -10.77 -18.15
N GLU A 144 2.87 -10.04 -18.94
CA GLU A 144 2.24 -10.57 -20.16
C GLU A 144 3.05 -10.17 -21.39
N LYS A 145 4.24 -10.77 -21.53
CA LYS A 145 4.84 -10.91 -22.86
C LYS A 145 3.90 -11.79 -23.69
N LYS A 146 3.08 -11.11 -24.49
CA LYS A 146 2.61 -11.50 -25.82
C LYS A 146 3.33 -12.76 -26.35
N THR A 147 2.77 -13.92 -26.10
CA THR A 147 3.15 -15.13 -26.84
C THR A 147 1.92 -15.99 -27.05
N SER A 148 1.49 -16.05 -28.31
CA SER A 148 0.51 -17.00 -28.86
C SER A 148 -0.93 -16.80 -28.36
N LEU A 149 -1.85 -16.23 -29.14
CA LEU A 149 -2.80 -17.05 -29.93
C LEU A 149 -3.37 -16.32 -31.17
N ARG A 150 -2.71 -15.27 -31.68
CA ARG A 150 -3.17 -14.57 -32.91
C ARG A 150 -2.62 -15.12 -34.23
N SER A 151 -1.91 -16.24 -34.24
CA SER A 151 -1.36 -16.85 -35.47
C SER A 151 -2.02 -18.16 -35.92
N LEU A 152 -3.19 -18.55 -35.37
CA LEU A 152 -3.91 -19.77 -35.79
C LEU A 152 -5.18 -19.53 -36.61
N PHE A 153 -5.51 -18.28 -36.97
CA PHE A 153 -6.65 -17.97 -37.83
C PHE A 153 -6.28 -17.02 -38.97
N ASN A 154 -5.19 -17.32 -39.67
CA ASN A 154 -4.96 -16.74 -41.00
C ASN A 154 -4.15 -17.70 -41.88
N ARG A 155 -4.80 -18.79 -42.30
CA ARG A 155 -4.67 -19.38 -43.64
C ARG A 155 -5.74 -20.43 -43.85
#